data_AF-A0A1L6JAY7-F1
#
_entry.id   AF-A0A1L6JAY7-F1
#
_cell.length_a   1.000
_cell.length_b   1.000
_cell.length_c   1.000
_cell.angle_alpha   90.00
_cell.angle_beta   90.00
_cell.angle_gamma   90.00
#
_symmetry.space_group_name_H-M   'P 1'
#
loop_
_entity.id
_entity.type
_entity.pdbx_description
1 polymer ?
#
loop_
_entity_poly.entity_id
_entity_poly.type
_entity_poly.pdbx_seq_one_letter_code
_entity_poly.pdbx_strand_id
1 'polypeptide(L)' 'MIVARRRPWTDADDIELRRLIEDRQRPSEIARQLGRTIDAIRGRAARLGLTLPSALRPWRRTAPRLGSKRS' A
#
# COMPACT_ATOMS: atom_id res chain seq x y z
N MET A 1 17.87 15.24 -0.72
CA MET A 1 17.19 14.02 -0.21
C MET A 1 15.79 14.42 0.21
N ILE A 2 14.74 13.95 -0.47
CA ILE A 2 13.37 14.23 -0.05
C ILE A 2 13.01 13.19 1.00
N VAL A 3 13.05 13.58 2.27
CA VAL A 3 12.56 12.72 3.37
C VAL A 3 11.04 12.65 3.21
N ALA A 4 10.54 11.57 2.63
CA ALA A 4 9.11 11.33 2.52
C ALA A 4 8.50 11.33 3.92
N ARG A 5 7.80 12.42 4.26
CA ARG A 5 7.10 12.54 5.54
C ARG A 5 6.08 11.40 5.61
N ARG A 6 6.24 10.52 6.60
CA ARG A 6 5.27 9.45 6.89
C ARG A 6 3.95 10.13 7.23
N ARG A 7 3.01 10.19 6.29
CA ARG A 7 1.65 10.66 6.58
C ARG A 7 1.05 9.66 7.60
N PRO A 8 0.66 10.09 8.80
CA PRO A 8 0.12 9.20 9.82
C PRO A 8 -1.16 8.54 9.30
N TRP A 9 -1.48 7.36 9.83
CA TRP A 9 -2.79 6.74 9.63
C TRP A 9 -3.76 7.39 10.59
N THR A 10 -4.86 7.91 10.06
CA THR A 10 -5.96 8.46 10.86
C THR A 10 -7.04 7.40 11.06
N ASP A 11 -7.89 7.56 12.07
CA ASP A 11 -9.04 6.68 12.28
C ASP A 11 -9.98 6.65 11.05
N ALA A 12 -10.10 7.77 10.34
CA ALA A 12 -10.84 7.83 9.09
C ALA A 12 -10.23 6.95 7.99
N ASP A 13 -8.89 6.92 7.87
CA ASP A 13 -8.19 6.03 6.93
C ASP A 13 -8.41 4.55 7.30
N ASP A 14 -8.48 4.22 8.60
CA ASP A 14 -8.72 2.85 9.07
C ASP A 14 -10.14 2.38 8.80
N ILE A 15 -11.13 3.25 9.03
CA ILE A 15 -12.54 2.98 8.72
C ILE A 15 -12.68 2.72 7.22
N GLU A 16 -12.09 3.57 6.38
CA GLU A 16 -12.15 3.41 4.94
C GLU A 16 -11.42 2.14 4.50
N LEU A 17 -10.20 1.89 5.02
CA LEU A 17 -9.47 0.66 4.76
C LEU A 17 -10.30 -0.59 5.10
N ARG A 18 -10.97 -0.60 6.25
CA ARG A 18 -11.83 -1.72 6.66
C ARG A 18 -12.99 -1.91 5.71
N ARG A 19 -13.68 -0.82 5.35
CA ARG A 19 -14.81 -0.85 4.41
C ARG A 19 -14.42 -1.42 3.05
N LEU A 20 -13.27 -1.00 2.52
CA LEU A 20 -12.80 -1.47 1.21
C LEU A 20 -12.35 -2.94 1.23
N ILE A 21 -11.80 -3.41 2.35
CA ILE A 21 -11.47 -4.83 2.56
C ILE A 21 -12.74 -5.68 2.63
N GLU A 22 -13.76 -5.20 3.34
CA GLU A 22 -15.07 -5.84 3.46
C GLU A 22 -15.75 -5.97 2.09
N ASP A 23 -15.65 -4.93 1.26
CA ASP A 23 -16.07 -4.90 -0.15
C ASP A 23 -15.20 -5.78 -1.07
N ARG A 24 -14.27 -6.57 -0.50
CA ARG A 24 -13.36 -7.48 -1.21
C ARG A 24 -12.49 -6.79 -2.28
N GLN A 25 -12.26 -5.48 -2.16
CA GLN A 25 -11.46 -4.75 -3.14
C GLN A 25 -10.00 -5.18 -3.12
N ARG A 26 -9.34 -5.05 -4.27
CA ARG A 26 -7.93 -5.43 -4.38
C ARG A 26 -7.05 -4.41 -3.66
N PRO A 27 -5.96 -4.84 -3.00
CA PRO A 27 -5.04 -3.92 -2.32
C PRO A 27 -4.47 -2.80 -3.21
N SER A 28 -4.37 -3.03 -4.53
CA SER A 28 -3.95 -2.01 -5.51
C SER A 28 -4.99 -0.90 -5.70
N GLU A 29 -6.28 -1.24 -5.65
CA GLU A 29 -7.37 -0.28 -5.80
C GLU A 29 -7.52 0.54 -4.51
N ILE A 30 -7.45 -0.13 -3.36
CA ILE A 30 -7.41 0.48 -2.04
C ILE A 30 -6.24 1.46 -1.93
N ALA A 31 -5.04 1.06 -2.38
CA ALA A 31 -3.87 1.91 -2.43
C ALA A 31 -4.09 3.16 -3.30
N ARG A 32 -4.74 3.02 -4.46
CA ARG A 32 -5.08 4.14 -5.35
C ARG A 32 -6.09 5.09 -4.71
N GLN A 33 -7.13 4.55 -4.05
CA GLN A 33 -8.17 5.35 -3.40
C GLN A 33 -7.64 6.13 -2.20
N LEU A 34 -6.82 5.49 -1.35
CA LEU A 34 -6.22 6.12 -0.17
C LEU A 34 -4.98 6.97 -0.51
N GLY A 35 -4.50 6.93 -1.75
CA GLY A 35 -3.27 7.60 -2.17
C GLY A 35 -2.03 7.08 -1.44
N ARG A 36 -2.00 5.77 -1.14
CA ARG A 36 -0.93 5.08 -0.40
C ARG A 36 -0.31 3.99 -1.26
N THR A 37 0.82 3.44 -0.80
CA THR A 37 1.42 2.25 -1.42
C THR A 37 0.75 0.98 -0.93
N ILE A 38 0.77 -0.07 -1.75
CA ILE A 38 0.26 -1.40 -1.37
C ILE A 38 0.98 -1.92 -0.12
N ASP A 39 2.27 -1.66 0.03
CA ASP A 39 3.04 -2.04 1.21
C ASP A 39 2.55 -1.34 2.49
N ALA A 40 2.13 -0.07 2.39
CA ALA A 40 1.52 0.63 3.51
C ALA A 40 0.17 0.03 3.89
N ILE A 41 -0.65 -0.36 2.90
CA ILE A 41 -1.92 -1.07 3.11
C ILE A 41 -1.67 -2.41 3.82
N ARG A 42 -0.72 -3.21 3.35
CA ARG A 42 -0.35 -4.50 3.95
C ARG A 42 0.12 -4.34 5.39
N GLY A 43 1.02 -3.40 5.65
CA GLY A 43 1.52 -3.13 6.99
C GLY A 43 0.42 -2.67 7.94
N ARG A 44 -0.53 -1.84 7.46
CA ARG A 44 -1.66 -1.41 8.27
C ARG A 44 -2.67 -2.52 8.51
N ALA A 45 -3.04 -3.27 7.49
CA ALA A 45 -3.96 -4.40 7.61
C ALA A 45 -3.42 -5.46 8.59
N ALA A 46 -2.13 -5.77 8.54
CA ALA A 46 -1.49 -6.68 9.50
C ALA A 46 -1.58 -6.14 10.94
N ARG A 47 -1.38 -4.83 11.13
CA ARG A 47 -1.49 -4.19 12.45
C ARG A 47 -2.92 -4.11 12.98
N LEU A 48 -3.92 -4.07 12.09
CA LEU A 48 -5.34 -4.09 12.42
C LEU A 48 -5.93 -5.51 12.50
N GLY A 49 -5.13 -6.55 12.22
CA GLY A 49 -5.61 -7.94 12.17
C GLY A 49 -6.56 -8.24 11.01
N LEU A 50 -6.56 -7.41 9.97
CA LEU A 50 -7.45 -7.55 8.81
C LEU A 50 -6.82 -8.47 7.76
N THR A 51 -7.62 -9.41 7.26
CA THR A 51 -7.20 -10.27 6.15
C THR A 51 -7.49 -9.56 4.83
N LEU A 52 -6.44 -9.09 4.17
CA LEU A 52 -6.58 -8.56 2.81
C LEU A 52 -7.01 -9.70 1.89
N PRO A 53 -7.99 -9.49 1.01
CA PRO A 53 -8.25 -10.42 -0.07
C PRO A 53 -6.95 -10.61 -0.83
N SER A 54 -6.46 -11.85 -0.84
CA SER A 54 -5.20 -12.20 -1.46
C SER A 54 -5.29 -11.81 -2.93
N ALA A 55 -4.61 -10.73 -3.31
CA ALA A 55 -4.17 -10.57 -4.68
C ALA A 55 -3.16 -11.71 -4.88
N LEU A 56 -3.65 -12.88 -5.30
CA LEU A 56 -2.90 -14.09 -5.54
C LEU A 56 -1.48 -13.76 -6.04
N ARG A 57 -0.53 -13.91 -5.11
CA ARG A 57 0.90 -14.26 -5.18
C ARG A 57 1.77 -13.83 -6.41
N PRO A 58 3.10 -13.74 -6.26
CA PRO A 58 3.79 -12.45 -6.22
C PRO A 58 4.96 -12.36 -7.23
N TRP A 59 5.64 -11.20 -7.26
CA TRP A 59 6.90 -10.91 -7.95
C TRP A 59 7.02 -11.25 -9.46
N ARG A 60 6.74 -10.26 -10.32
CA ARG A 60 7.44 -10.12 -11.60
C ARG A 60 7.35 -8.69 -12.13
N ARG A 61 8.33 -7.86 -11.78
CA ARG A 61 8.98 -6.87 -12.67
C ARG A 61 10.00 -6.06 -11.88
N THR A 62 11.26 -6.47 -12.01
CA THR A 62 12.33 -5.61 -12.52
C THR A 62 12.04 -4.12 -12.39
N ALA A 63 12.49 -3.52 -11.30
CA ALA A 63 12.77 -2.09 -11.27
C ALA A 63 14.25 -1.89 -10.89
N PRO A 64 15.21 -2.11 -11.81
CA PRO A 64 16.47 -1.43 -11.68
C PRO A 64 16.18 0.04 -11.98
N ARG A 65 16.08 0.86 -10.93
CA ARG A 65 16.28 2.30 -11.05
C ARG A 65 17.55 2.65 -10.30
N LEU A 66 18.71 2.35 -10.88
CA LEU A 66 19.93 3.10 -10.54
C LEU A 66 20.99 2.99 -11.64
N GLY A 67 21.37 4.13 -12.21
CA GLY A 67 22.50 4.21 -13.13
C GLY A 67 22.49 5.39 -14.11
N SER A 68 22.03 6.59 -13.72
CA SER A 68 22.45 7.80 -14.44
C SER A 68 23.90 8.05 -14.05
N LYS A 69 24.81 7.60 -14.91
CA LYS A 69 26.24 7.82 -14.78
C LYS A 69 26.49 9.23 -15.30
N ARG A 70 26.94 10.11 -14.42
CA ARG A 70 27.74 11.29 -14.80
C ARG A 70 29.00 10.77 -15.49
N SER A 71 29.26 11.19 -16.72
CA SER A 71 30.51 11.82 -17.17
C SER A 71 30.42 12.23 -18.63
#